data_AF-A0A0G1WTB1-F1
#
_entry.id   AF-A0A0G1WTB1-F1
#
_cell.length_a   1.000
_cell.length_b   1.000
_cell.length_c   1.000
_cell.angle_alpha   90.00
_cell.angle_beta   90.00
_cell.angle_gamma   90.00
#
_symmetry.space_group_name_H-M   'P 1'
#
loop_
_entity.id
_entity.type
_entity.pdbx_description
1 polymer ?
#
loop_
_entity_poly.entity_id
_entity_poly.type
_entity_poly.pdbx_seq_one_letter_code
_entity_poly.pdbx_strand_id
1 'polypeptide(L)'
;MNPHKKLFIIAGGIAVIIVGVIYFDNTRQAQAPTEQNNVMATDISDWKTYRNEEYGFEVKYPEVEVAVPITVGINPHGPRIAFAANTFGVVIDENYHGSLTDFRYENVSPQGTTIGGFQIYSLANSSVPFIAFATVSQGKVYIIEFQGNAKLDARTERILSTFKFIEPSASGAGTLSGKVSIGPICPVEQIDNPCPTPPEAYTARAFMVFLGDTSDLTKVAAIIHADSSGNYSVSLAPGIYTVRPAIVGIGYMSKDLPATVTIKSGSTVILNIDVDTGIR
;
A
#
# COMPACT_ATOMS: atom_id res chain seq x y z
N MET A 1 5.51 -43.65 95.72
CA MET A 1 6.85 -43.65 95.09
C MET A 1 6.82 -42.72 93.89
N ASN A 2 7.42 -41.54 94.05
CA ASN A 2 7.98 -40.70 92.97
C ASN A 2 9.28 -41.38 92.48
N PRO A 3 10.04 -40.88 91.48
CA PRO A 3 9.87 -39.69 90.64
C PRO A 3 10.16 -40.02 89.14
N HIS A 4 9.97 -39.20 88.11
CA HIS A 4 10.39 -37.81 87.95
C HIS A 4 9.47 -37.09 86.96
N LYS A 5 8.88 -35.99 87.44
CA LYS A 5 8.55 -34.83 86.62
C LYS A 5 9.80 -33.98 86.41
N LYS A 6 9.75 -33.17 85.35
CA LYS A 6 10.44 -31.90 85.07
C LYS A 6 11.75 -32.01 84.28
N LEU A 7 11.69 -31.61 83.02
CA LEU A 7 12.45 -30.43 82.61
C LEU A 7 11.60 -29.54 81.70
N PHE A 8 11.43 -28.32 82.16
CA PHE A 8 10.85 -27.15 81.49
C PHE A 8 11.98 -26.44 80.72
N ILE A 9 11.60 -25.53 79.79
CA ILE A 9 12.32 -24.32 79.34
C ILE A 9 13.02 -24.38 77.96
N ILE A 10 12.43 -23.60 77.04
CA ILE A 10 12.91 -22.92 75.82
C ILE A 10 13.01 -23.74 74.52
N ALA A 11 11.91 -23.76 73.77
CA ALA A 11 11.90 -23.40 72.34
C ALA A 11 10.50 -22.92 71.89
N GLY A 12 9.77 -22.23 72.77
CA GLY A 12 8.45 -21.64 72.49
C GLY A 12 8.50 -20.30 71.76
N GLY A 13 9.48 -20.09 70.86
CA GLY A 13 9.72 -18.80 70.24
C GLY A 13 10.25 -18.81 68.80
N ILE A 14 10.39 -19.98 68.15
CA ILE A 14 10.89 -20.05 66.76
C ILE A 14 9.97 -20.86 65.82
N ALA A 15 9.06 -21.68 66.35
CA ALA A 15 8.10 -22.43 65.52
C ALA A 15 6.88 -21.61 65.04
N VAL A 16 6.61 -20.43 65.63
CA VAL A 16 5.52 -19.54 65.18
C VAL A 16 5.99 -18.53 64.14
N ILE A 17 7.30 -18.25 64.05
CA ILE A 17 7.86 -17.36 63.02
C ILE A 17 8.06 -18.10 61.69
N ILE A 18 8.35 -19.41 61.70
CA ILE A 18 8.54 -20.18 60.46
C ILE A 18 7.20 -20.57 59.80
N VAL A 19 6.13 -20.81 60.58
CA VAL A 19 4.79 -21.08 60.00
C VAL A 19 4.09 -19.77 59.58
N GLY A 20 4.38 -18.64 60.23
CA GLY A 20 3.91 -17.31 59.81
C GLY A 20 4.57 -16.79 58.53
N VAL A 21 5.80 -17.21 58.21
CA VAL A 21 6.49 -16.83 56.96
C VAL A 21 6.13 -17.78 55.80
N ILE A 22 5.67 -19.01 56.06
CA ILE A 22 5.25 -19.94 54.98
C ILE A 22 3.76 -19.77 54.61
N TYR A 23 2.92 -19.17 55.46
CA TYR A 23 1.52 -18.87 55.12
C TYR A 23 1.25 -17.42 54.69
N PHE A 24 2.20 -16.50 54.85
CA PHE A 24 2.04 -15.09 54.45
C PHE A 24 2.81 -14.70 53.17
N ASP A 25 3.51 -15.65 52.53
CA ASP A 25 4.18 -15.44 51.23
C ASP A 25 3.45 -16.12 50.05
N ASN A 26 2.24 -16.66 50.30
CA ASN A 26 1.43 -17.33 49.27
C ASN A 26 0.09 -16.63 48.98
N THR A 27 -0.11 -15.40 49.49
CA THR A 27 -1.25 -14.52 49.15
C THR A 27 -0.82 -13.17 48.58
N ARG A 28 0.47 -12.99 48.30
CA ARG A 28 0.91 -12.09 47.24
C ARG A 28 1.16 -12.91 45.99
N GLN A 29 0.08 -13.34 45.33
CA GLN A 29 0.12 -13.14 43.88
C GLN A 29 0.37 -11.64 43.73
N ALA A 30 1.62 -11.28 43.45
CA ALA A 30 1.86 -10.16 42.59
C ALA A 30 0.93 -10.43 41.40
N GLN A 31 -0.22 -9.75 41.38
CA GLN A 31 -0.74 -9.31 40.10
C GLN A 31 0.48 -8.66 39.47
N ALA A 32 1.10 -9.39 38.53
CA ALA A 32 1.86 -8.73 37.49
C ALA A 32 1.01 -7.53 37.10
N PRO A 33 1.58 -6.33 36.93
CA PRO A 33 0.85 -5.30 36.24
C PRO A 33 0.31 -6.00 35.01
N THR A 34 -1.01 -6.13 34.92
CA THR A 34 -1.66 -6.41 33.65
C THR A 34 -1.02 -5.37 32.76
N GLU A 35 -0.10 -5.79 31.90
CA GLU A 35 0.34 -4.94 30.84
C GLU A 35 -0.95 -4.63 30.11
N GLN A 36 -1.49 -3.45 30.40
CA GLN A 36 -2.33 -2.70 29.51
C GLN A 36 -1.47 -2.39 28.27
N ASN A 37 -1.11 -3.42 27.51
CA ASN A 37 -0.75 -3.29 26.11
C ASN A 37 -2.00 -3.53 25.27
N ASN A 38 -3.13 -2.98 25.74
CA ASN A 38 -4.30 -2.70 24.94
C ASN A 38 -4.60 -1.20 25.01
N VAL A 39 -3.59 -0.35 24.82
CA VAL A 39 -3.75 1.06 24.40
C VAL A 39 -2.47 1.57 23.69
N MET A 40 -1.95 0.87 22.68
CA MET A 40 -1.58 1.67 21.50
C MET A 40 -2.90 1.89 20.81
N ALA A 41 -3.40 3.11 20.94
CA ALA A 41 -4.67 3.50 20.38
C ALA A 41 -4.79 2.92 18.96
N THR A 42 -5.89 2.19 18.79
CA THR A 42 -6.73 1.98 17.61
C THR A 42 -6.98 3.22 16.75
N ASP A 43 -6.16 4.25 16.87
CA ASP A 43 -6.32 5.53 16.25
C ASP A 43 -5.66 5.52 14.88
N ILE A 44 -6.53 5.57 13.87
CA ILE A 44 -6.14 5.76 12.47
C ILE A 44 -6.52 7.18 12.00
N SER A 45 -6.71 8.13 12.93
CA SER A 45 -7.01 9.54 12.62
C SER A 45 -5.97 10.15 11.70
N ASP A 46 -4.70 9.82 11.97
CA ASP A 46 -3.54 10.38 11.29
C ASP A 46 -3.16 9.56 10.05
N TRP A 47 -3.96 8.54 9.72
CA TRP A 47 -3.73 7.74 8.52
C TRP A 47 -4.25 8.47 7.30
N LYS A 48 -3.43 8.46 6.25
CA LYS A 48 -3.82 8.96 4.93
C LYS A 48 -4.71 7.94 4.24
N THR A 49 -5.59 8.45 3.39
CA THR A 49 -6.49 7.63 2.59
C THR A 49 -6.01 7.66 1.15
N TYR A 50 -5.59 6.52 0.62
CA TYR A 50 -5.31 6.36 -0.79
C TYR A 50 -6.56 5.91 -1.50
N ARG A 51 -6.95 6.65 -2.54
CA ARG A 51 -8.13 6.34 -3.36
C ARG A 51 -7.70 6.24 -4.81
N ASN A 52 -8.10 5.17 -5.51
CA ASN A 52 -7.80 4.97 -6.92
C ASN A 52 -9.09 4.67 -7.69
N GLU A 53 -9.53 5.64 -8.50
CA GLU A 53 -10.76 5.54 -9.31
C GLU A 53 -10.60 4.65 -10.55
N GLU A 54 -9.39 4.56 -11.10
CA GLU A 54 -9.08 3.72 -12.26
C GLU A 54 -9.20 2.23 -11.92
N TYR A 55 -8.69 1.84 -10.75
CA TYR A 55 -8.77 0.48 -10.23
C TYR A 55 -9.87 0.28 -9.19
N GLY A 56 -10.75 1.25 -8.96
CA GLY A 56 -11.96 1.04 -8.16
C GLY A 56 -11.73 0.62 -6.70
N PHE A 57 -10.70 1.13 -6.02
CA PHE A 57 -10.47 0.84 -4.59
C PHE A 57 -10.02 2.04 -3.76
N GLU A 58 -10.17 1.91 -2.44
CA GLU A 58 -9.61 2.82 -1.44
C GLU A 58 -9.02 2.02 -0.26
N VAL A 59 -7.91 2.50 0.30
CA VAL A 59 -7.25 1.92 1.47
C VAL A 59 -6.59 3.00 2.32
N LYS A 60 -6.58 2.85 3.65
CA LYS A 60 -5.83 3.75 4.53
C LYS A 60 -4.44 3.20 4.85
N TYR A 61 -3.50 4.11 5.02
CA TYR A 61 -2.10 3.81 5.33
C TYR A 61 -1.51 4.88 6.27
N PRO A 62 -0.54 4.54 7.14
CA PRO A 62 0.05 5.47 8.08
C PRO A 62 0.90 6.56 7.37
N GLU A 63 0.79 7.82 7.83
CA GLU A 63 1.40 9.00 7.18
C GLU A 63 2.93 9.01 7.15
N VAL A 64 3.61 8.36 8.11
CA VAL A 64 5.08 8.36 8.25
C VAL A 64 5.82 7.67 7.10
N GLU A 65 5.08 7.10 6.16
CA GLU A 65 5.58 6.38 5.00
C GLU A 65 5.27 7.19 3.75
N VAL A 66 6.30 7.79 3.14
CA VAL A 66 6.15 8.58 1.90
C VAL A 66 5.52 7.67 0.82
N ALA A 67 4.23 7.84 0.59
CA ALA A 67 3.52 7.20 -0.50
C ALA A 67 3.78 8.02 -1.77
N VAL A 68 4.68 7.54 -2.60
CA VAL A 68 4.52 7.73 -4.03
C VAL A 68 3.91 6.42 -4.50
N PRO A 69 2.65 6.40 -4.96
CA PRO A 69 2.13 5.24 -5.68
C PRO A 69 3.01 5.07 -6.92
N ILE A 70 4.03 4.23 -6.81
CA ILE A 70 4.88 3.87 -7.93
C ILE A 70 4.19 2.68 -8.58
N THR A 71 3.67 2.86 -9.79
CA THR A 71 3.34 1.72 -10.65
C THR A 71 4.65 1.08 -11.09
N VAL A 72 4.98 -0.06 -10.48
CA VAL A 72 6.16 -0.83 -10.87
C VAL A 72 5.71 -1.85 -11.92
N GLY A 73 6.07 -1.64 -13.19
CA GLY A 73 5.68 -2.49 -14.33
C GLY A 73 6.37 -3.85 -14.44
N ILE A 74 6.74 -4.48 -13.31
CA ILE A 74 7.48 -5.75 -13.27
C ILE A 74 6.88 -6.75 -12.28
N ASN A 75 5.55 -6.73 -12.10
CA ASN A 75 4.86 -7.86 -11.44
C ASN A 75 4.13 -8.69 -12.52
N PRO A 76 4.32 -10.03 -12.56
CA PRO A 76 3.61 -10.89 -13.51
C PRO A 76 2.08 -10.80 -13.38
N HIS A 77 1.59 -10.32 -12.24
CA HIS A 77 0.17 -10.12 -11.94
C HIS A 77 -0.33 -8.71 -12.23
N GLY A 78 0.39 -7.89 -13.00
CA GLY A 78 -0.07 -6.56 -13.42
C GLY A 78 0.50 -5.39 -12.60
N PRO A 79 -0.09 -4.18 -12.71
CA PRO A 79 0.40 -2.99 -12.03
C PRO A 79 0.36 -3.18 -10.50
N ARG A 80 1.45 -2.77 -9.86
CA ARG A 80 1.56 -2.72 -8.40
C ARG A 80 1.60 -1.28 -7.93
N ILE A 81 0.68 -0.90 -7.04
CA ILE A 81 0.69 0.35 -6.30
C ILE A 81 1.45 0.11 -4.99
N ALA A 82 2.65 0.68 -4.89
CA ALA A 82 3.51 0.57 -3.72
C ALA A 82 3.18 1.62 -2.65
N PHE A 83 3.28 1.22 -1.38
CA PHE A 83 3.23 2.05 -0.19
C PHE A 83 4.41 1.71 0.72
N ALA A 84 4.61 2.44 1.82
CA ALA A 84 5.47 1.98 2.92
C ALA A 84 6.92 1.66 2.54
N ALA A 85 7.58 2.50 1.73
CA ALA A 85 8.90 2.20 1.18
C ALA A 85 8.97 0.80 0.53
N ASN A 86 7.91 0.44 -0.20
CA ASN A 86 7.72 -0.82 -0.91
C ASN A 86 7.31 -2.03 -0.06
N THR A 87 7.15 -1.90 1.26
CA THR A 87 6.81 -3.03 2.16
C THR A 87 5.34 -3.42 2.15
N PHE A 88 4.45 -2.57 1.63
CA PHE A 88 3.03 -2.82 1.44
C PHE A 88 2.65 -2.44 0.01
N GLY A 89 1.80 -3.20 -0.66
CA GLY A 89 1.33 -2.90 -2.00
C GLY A 89 -0.04 -3.48 -2.33
N VAL A 90 -0.68 -2.89 -3.33
CA VAL A 90 -1.86 -3.47 -3.99
C VAL A 90 -1.49 -3.77 -5.44
N VAL A 91 -1.57 -5.04 -5.82
CA VAL A 91 -1.37 -5.53 -7.19
C VAL A 91 -2.73 -5.80 -7.82
N ILE A 92 -2.92 -5.41 -9.08
CA ILE A 92 -4.17 -5.61 -9.80
C ILE A 92 -3.90 -6.48 -11.03
N ASP A 93 -4.45 -7.69 -11.03
CA ASP A 93 -4.43 -8.58 -12.18
C ASP A 93 -5.76 -8.46 -12.95
N GLU A 94 -5.69 -7.75 -14.07
CA GLU A 94 -6.84 -7.54 -14.98
C GLU A 94 -7.05 -8.68 -15.97
N ASN A 95 -6.06 -9.57 -16.10
CA ASN A 95 -6.07 -10.66 -17.09
C ASN A 95 -6.57 -11.99 -16.51
N TYR A 96 -6.61 -12.10 -15.18
CA TYR A 96 -7.06 -13.32 -14.54
C TYR A 96 -8.59 -13.42 -14.48
N HIS A 97 -9.13 -14.43 -15.18
CA HIS A 97 -10.57 -14.73 -15.21
C HIS A 97 -10.93 -16.06 -14.54
N GLY A 98 -9.99 -16.69 -13.82
CA GLY A 98 -10.18 -17.97 -13.14
C GLY A 98 -10.77 -17.86 -11.73
N SER A 99 -10.85 -18.98 -11.03
CA SER A 99 -11.26 -19.04 -9.62
C SER A 99 -10.07 -18.77 -8.69
N LEU A 100 -10.26 -17.97 -7.63
CA LEU A 100 -9.20 -17.74 -6.64
C LEU A 100 -8.69 -19.02 -5.95
N THR A 101 -9.44 -20.12 -5.98
CA THR A 101 -8.96 -21.42 -5.48
C THR A 101 -7.77 -21.95 -6.29
N ASP A 102 -7.73 -21.62 -7.59
CA ASP A 102 -6.70 -22.04 -8.53
C ASP A 102 -5.66 -20.94 -8.77
N PHE A 103 -5.93 -19.72 -8.32
CA PHE A 103 -4.98 -18.62 -8.36
C PHE A 103 -3.70 -18.98 -7.57
N ARG A 104 -2.56 -18.56 -8.10
CA ARG A 104 -1.25 -18.73 -7.49
C ARG A 104 -0.59 -17.37 -7.44
N TYR A 105 -0.13 -16.99 -6.25
CA TYR A 105 0.66 -15.78 -6.06
C TYR A 105 2.09 -16.19 -5.73
N GLU A 106 3.07 -15.77 -6.52
CA GLU A 106 4.48 -16.15 -6.34
C GLU A 106 4.67 -17.69 -6.24
N ASN A 107 3.92 -18.45 -7.06
CA ASN A 107 3.84 -19.92 -7.04
C ASN A 107 3.30 -20.55 -5.73
N VAL A 108 2.73 -19.75 -4.83
CA VAL A 108 2.10 -20.21 -3.59
C VAL A 108 0.60 -20.43 -3.80
N SER A 109 0.08 -21.53 -3.24
CA SER A 109 -1.36 -21.83 -3.21
C SER A 109 -2.04 -21.16 -2.01
N PRO A 110 -3.35 -20.85 -2.07
CA PRO A 110 -4.06 -20.26 -0.93
C PRO A 110 -4.06 -21.21 0.29
N GLN A 111 -4.01 -20.65 1.50
CA GLN A 111 -3.96 -21.41 2.76
C GLN A 111 -5.25 -22.17 3.11
N GLY A 112 -6.30 -22.10 2.26
CA GLY A 112 -7.61 -22.73 2.48
C GLY A 112 -8.51 -22.00 3.48
N THR A 113 -7.96 -21.09 4.29
CA THR A 113 -8.71 -20.17 5.16
C THR A 113 -8.85 -18.79 4.52
N THR A 114 -9.95 -18.10 4.83
CA THR A 114 -10.19 -16.72 4.40
C THR A 114 -10.32 -15.77 5.59
N ILE A 115 -10.04 -14.49 5.34
CA ILE A 115 -10.28 -13.39 6.29
C ILE A 115 -11.02 -12.27 5.56
N GLY A 116 -12.19 -11.85 6.04
CA GLY A 116 -12.96 -10.77 5.40
C GLY A 116 -13.30 -11.02 3.92
N GLY A 117 -13.39 -12.28 3.49
CA GLY A 117 -13.60 -12.66 2.08
C GLY A 117 -12.34 -12.74 1.22
N PHE A 118 -11.16 -12.45 1.78
CA PHE A 118 -9.88 -12.60 1.09
C PHE A 118 -9.29 -13.99 1.26
N GLN A 119 -8.77 -14.55 0.18
CA GLN A 119 -7.89 -15.73 0.20
C GLN A 119 -6.50 -15.34 0.69
N ILE A 120 -5.88 -16.17 1.54
CA ILE A 120 -4.60 -15.87 2.18
C ILE A 120 -3.48 -16.66 1.49
N TYR A 121 -2.37 -15.98 1.21
CA TYR A 121 -1.13 -16.54 0.67
C TYR A 121 0.03 -16.12 1.58
N SER A 122 1.00 -16.99 1.81
CA SER A 122 2.19 -16.60 2.56
C SER A 122 3.38 -17.45 2.21
N LEU A 123 4.57 -16.86 2.25
CA LEU A 123 5.83 -17.57 2.15
C LEU A 123 6.78 -17.06 3.23
N ALA A 124 7.08 -17.90 4.23
CA ALA A 124 8.00 -17.55 5.31
C ALA A 124 9.48 -17.85 4.98
N ASN A 125 9.71 -18.86 4.14
CA ASN A 125 11.04 -19.40 3.85
C ASN A 125 11.60 -18.83 2.53
N SER A 126 11.70 -17.51 2.44
CA SER A 126 12.25 -16.80 1.27
C SER A 126 13.16 -15.66 1.72
N SER A 127 13.98 -15.12 0.82
CA SER A 127 14.80 -13.93 1.08
C SER A 127 13.96 -12.69 1.41
N VAL A 128 12.71 -12.65 0.94
CA VAL A 128 11.73 -11.61 1.24
C VAL A 128 10.43 -12.33 1.64
N PRO A 129 10.23 -12.63 2.93
CA PRO A 129 9.01 -13.28 3.38
C PRO A 129 7.81 -12.37 3.15
N PHE A 130 6.65 -12.95 2.84
CA PHE A 130 5.45 -12.17 2.58
C PHE A 130 4.19 -12.85 3.08
N ILE A 131 3.17 -12.02 3.31
CA ILE A 131 1.76 -12.41 3.40
C ILE A 131 0.96 -11.58 2.40
N ALA A 132 0.04 -12.21 1.69
CA ALA A 132 -0.80 -11.55 0.70
C ALA A 132 -2.25 -12.02 0.80
N PHE A 133 -3.16 -11.12 0.44
CA PHE A 133 -4.61 -11.30 0.53
C PHE A 133 -5.20 -11.04 -0.84
N ALA A 134 -5.83 -12.05 -1.46
CA ALA A 134 -6.41 -11.92 -2.78
C ALA A 134 -7.94 -11.98 -2.74
N THR A 135 -8.59 -11.15 -3.54
CA THR A 135 -10.04 -11.23 -3.78
C THR A 135 -10.38 -10.85 -5.23
N VAL A 136 -11.58 -11.21 -5.71
CA VAL A 136 -12.10 -10.81 -7.02
C VAL A 136 -13.15 -9.73 -6.82
N SER A 137 -13.04 -8.66 -7.60
CA SER A 137 -14.08 -7.63 -7.71
C SER A 137 -14.02 -6.98 -9.08
N GLN A 138 -15.16 -6.55 -9.62
CA GLN A 138 -15.23 -5.84 -10.91
C GLN A 138 -14.48 -6.55 -12.07
N GLY A 139 -14.42 -7.89 -12.04
CA GLY A 139 -13.73 -8.70 -13.05
C GLY A 139 -12.19 -8.73 -12.95
N LYS A 140 -11.61 -8.20 -11.87
CA LYS A 140 -10.16 -8.12 -11.62
C LYS A 140 -9.80 -8.87 -10.32
N VAL A 141 -8.56 -9.37 -10.23
CA VAL A 141 -8.01 -9.86 -8.95
C VAL A 141 -7.23 -8.74 -8.28
N TYR A 142 -7.53 -8.50 -7.02
CA TYR A 142 -6.79 -7.56 -6.17
C TYR A 142 -5.94 -8.37 -5.21
N ILE A 143 -4.62 -8.21 -5.24
CA ILE A 143 -3.69 -8.79 -4.29
C ILE A 143 -3.13 -7.69 -3.40
N ILE A 144 -3.45 -7.76 -2.11
CA ILE A 144 -2.96 -6.84 -1.09
C ILE A 144 -1.80 -7.55 -0.40
N GLU A 145 -0.58 -7.10 -0.64
CA GLU A 145 0.63 -7.81 -0.19
C GLU A 145 1.46 -7.00 0.81
N PHE A 146 2.09 -7.73 1.73
CA PHE A 146 2.96 -7.20 2.76
C PHE A 146 4.26 -8.00 2.77
N GLN A 147 5.38 -7.31 2.64
CA GLN A 147 6.72 -7.89 2.59
C GLN A 147 7.43 -7.74 3.95
N GLY A 148 8.39 -8.62 4.21
CA GLY A 148 9.18 -8.64 5.44
C GLY A 148 8.56 -9.49 6.57
N ASN A 149 7.31 -9.93 6.42
CA ASN A 149 6.64 -10.82 7.36
C ASN A 149 5.67 -11.75 6.62
N ALA A 150 5.62 -13.02 7.01
CA ALA A 150 4.70 -14.02 6.44
C ALA A 150 3.50 -14.32 7.35
N LYS A 151 3.32 -13.54 8.41
CA LYS A 151 2.23 -13.69 9.38
C LYS A 151 1.36 -12.44 9.38
N LEU A 152 0.06 -12.66 9.60
CA LEU A 152 -0.88 -11.58 9.88
C LEU A 152 -0.56 -10.99 11.25
N ASP A 153 -0.10 -9.73 11.26
CA ASP A 153 0.08 -8.94 12.48
C ASP A 153 -1.01 -7.85 12.60
N ALA A 154 -1.05 -7.19 13.76
CA ALA A 154 -2.08 -6.19 14.06
C ALA A 154 -2.07 -5.00 13.08
N ARG A 155 -0.90 -4.64 12.53
CA ARG A 155 -0.75 -3.57 11.55
C ARG A 155 -1.37 -3.99 10.22
N THR A 156 -1.05 -5.19 9.76
CA THR A 156 -1.55 -5.79 8.52
C THR A 156 -3.07 -5.93 8.57
N GLU A 157 -3.60 -6.47 9.66
CA GLU A 157 -5.05 -6.60 9.87
C GLU A 157 -5.74 -5.24 9.86
N ARG A 158 -5.11 -4.21 10.45
CA ARG A 158 -5.65 -2.85 10.44
C ARG A 158 -5.72 -2.27 9.03
N ILE A 159 -4.64 -2.34 8.25
CA ILE A 159 -4.64 -1.85 6.86
C ILE A 159 -5.70 -2.59 6.06
N LEU A 160 -5.73 -3.92 6.13
CA LEU A 160 -6.68 -4.76 5.43
C LEU A 160 -8.13 -4.40 5.79
N SER A 161 -8.42 -4.09 7.05
CA SER A 161 -9.76 -3.70 7.51
C SER A 161 -10.27 -2.38 6.92
N THR A 162 -9.38 -1.54 6.39
CA THR A 162 -9.74 -0.26 5.76
C THR A 162 -9.91 -0.36 4.24
N PHE A 163 -9.52 -1.49 3.64
CA PHE A 163 -9.64 -1.72 2.22
C PHE A 163 -11.11 -1.85 1.82
N LYS A 164 -11.52 -1.11 0.80
CA LYS A 164 -12.88 -1.21 0.23
C LYS A 164 -12.85 -0.96 -1.27
N PHE A 165 -13.78 -1.62 -1.97
CA PHE A 165 -14.08 -1.28 -3.35
C PHE A 165 -14.88 0.00 -3.44
N ILE A 166 -14.62 0.77 -4.50
CA ILE A 166 -15.38 1.96 -4.87
C ILE A 166 -15.87 1.79 -6.31
N GLU A 167 -17.01 2.37 -6.60
CA GLU A 167 -17.54 2.40 -7.96
C GLU A 167 -16.82 3.49 -8.77
N PRO A 168 -16.32 3.18 -9.98
CA PRO A 168 -15.75 4.19 -10.86
C PRO A 168 -16.81 5.24 -11.20
N SER A 169 -16.49 6.51 -10.99
CA SER A 169 -17.40 7.62 -11.26
C SER A 169 -17.55 7.86 -12.78
N ALA A 170 -18.35 7.04 -13.47
CA ALA A 170 -18.47 7.06 -14.93
C ALA A 170 -19.61 7.94 -15.50
N SER A 171 -20.52 8.44 -14.67
CA SER A 171 -21.67 9.22 -15.17
C SER A 171 -21.26 10.64 -15.56
N GLY A 172 -21.41 10.98 -16.84
CA GLY A 172 -21.09 12.32 -17.36
C GLY A 172 -19.60 12.60 -17.46
N ALA A 173 -18.78 11.59 -17.77
CA ALA A 173 -17.35 11.78 -17.90
C ALA A 173 -16.98 12.75 -19.04
N GLY A 174 -15.87 13.48 -18.88
CA GLY A 174 -15.15 14.16 -19.95
C GLY A 174 -13.88 13.40 -20.33
N THR A 175 -13.08 13.98 -21.22
CA THR A 175 -11.83 13.40 -21.72
C THR A 175 -10.67 14.35 -21.48
N LEU A 176 -9.57 13.83 -20.93
CA LEU A 176 -8.26 14.46 -20.95
C LEU A 176 -7.41 13.74 -21.99
N SER A 177 -6.86 14.45 -22.96
CA SER A 177 -6.01 13.86 -23.99
C SER A 177 -4.88 14.79 -24.39
N GLY A 178 -3.90 14.26 -25.12
CA GLY A 178 -2.80 15.07 -25.61
C GLY A 178 -1.69 14.24 -26.23
N LYS A 179 -0.58 14.94 -26.53
CA LYS A 179 0.64 14.34 -27.06
C LYS A 179 1.81 14.58 -26.12
N VAL A 180 2.56 13.53 -25.88
CA VAL A 180 3.85 13.54 -25.19
C VAL A 180 4.94 13.74 -26.24
N SER A 181 5.85 14.65 -25.96
CA SER A 181 7.09 14.86 -26.70
C SER A 181 8.26 14.58 -25.77
N ILE A 182 9.30 13.89 -26.25
CA ILE A 182 10.47 13.54 -25.43
C ILE A 182 11.72 13.99 -26.17
N GLY A 183 12.53 14.84 -25.54
CA GLY A 183 13.80 15.26 -26.11
C GLY A 183 14.63 16.12 -25.16
N PRO A 184 15.91 16.35 -25.49
CA PRO A 184 16.69 15.67 -26.53
C PRO A 184 16.92 14.19 -26.21
N ILE A 185 17.09 13.31 -27.20
CA ILE A 185 17.37 11.89 -26.91
C ILE A 185 18.80 11.44 -27.25
N CYS A 186 19.58 12.33 -27.86
CA CYS A 186 20.97 12.09 -28.20
C CYS A 186 21.84 13.25 -27.69
N PRO A 187 23.12 13.01 -27.34
CA PRO A 187 23.99 14.03 -26.75
C PRO A 187 24.14 15.31 -27.58
N VAL A 188 23.96 15.25 -28.90
CA VAL A 188 24.05 16.43 -29.76
C VAL A 188 22.87 16.42 -30.74
N GLU A 189 21.70 16.73 -30.22
CA GLU A 189 20.51 16.91 -31.04
C GLU A 189 20.59 18.25 -31.81
N GLN A 190 20.38 18.18 -33.12
CA GLN A 190 20.31 19.37 -33.97
C GLN A 190 18.85 19.79 -34.12
N ILE A 191 18.57 21.09 -33.97
CA ILE A 191 17.21 21.66 -34.06
C ILE A 191 16.48 21.25 -35.35
N ASP A 192 17.22 21.19 -36.48
CA ASP A 192 16.66 20.85 -37.79
C ASP A 192 16.69 19.34 -38.10
N ASN A 193 17.35 18.54 -37.27
CA ASN A 193 17.47 17.10 -37.44
C ASN A 193 17.42 16.39 -36.07
N PRO A 194 16.24 16.42 -35.40
CA PRO A 194 16.10 15.79 -34.10
C PRO A 194 16.28 14.28 -34.22
N CYS A 195 16.87 13.68 -33.19
CA CYS A 195 17.00 12.24 -33.14
C CYS A 195 15.60 11.63 -32.96
N PRO A 196 15.21 10.62 -33.74
CA PRO A 196 13.88 10.05 -33.63
C PRO A 196 13.70 9.43 -32.24
N THR A 197 12.65 9.85 -31.54
CA THR A 197 12.26 9.24 -30.27
C THR A 197 11.77 7.81 -30.54
N PRO A 198 12.40 6.77 -29.94
CA PRO A 198 11.98 5.39 -30.12
C PRO A 198 10.62 5.18 -29.42
N PRO A 199 9.72 4.35 -29.97
CA PRO A 199 8.41 4.07 -29.39
C PRO A 199 8.45 3.66 -27.90
N GLU A 200 9.48 2.90 -27.52
CA GLU A 200 9.70 2.42 -26.16
C GLU A 200 9.91 3.56 -25.16
N ALA A 201 10.42 4.71 -25.61
CA ALA A 201 10.57 5.87 -24.75
C ALA A 201 9.22 6.48 -24.35
N TYR A 202 8.23 6.46 -25.25
CA TYR A 202 6.88 6.93 -24.95
C TYR A 202 6.14 5.97 -24.01
N THR A 203 6.14 4.68 -24.34
CA THR A 203 5.40 3.67 -23.56
C THR A 203 6.00 3.43 -22.18
N ALA A 204 7.28 3.76 -21.97
CA ALA A 204 7.94 3.74 -20.68
C ALA A 204 7.61 4.95 -19.77
N ARG A 205 6.76 5.89 -20.20
CA ARG A 205 6.35 7.05 -19.40
C ARG A 205 4.93 6.90 -18.92
N ALA A 206 4.75 7.18 -17.63
CA ALA A 206 3.46 7.26 -16.99
C ALA A 206 3.27 8.64 -16.36
N PHE A 207 2.04 9.15 -16.40
CA PHE A 207 1.66 10.40 -15.74
C PHE A 207 0.52 10.12 -14.78
N MET A 208 0.65 10.61 -13.55
CA MET A 208 -0.35 10.45 -12.51
C MET A 208 -1.35 11.60 -12.60
N VAL A 209 -2.63 11.27 -12.62
CA VAL A 209 -3.74 12.24 -12.53
C VAL A 209 -4.34 12.15 -11.14
N PHE A 210 -4.23 13.22 -10.38
CA PHE A 210 -4.78 13.32 -9.03
C PHE A 210 -6.07 14.13 -9.04
N LEU A 211 -7.07 13.73 -8.27
CA LEU A 211 -8.29 14.49 -8.06
C LEU A 211 -8.01 15.65 -7.08
N GLY A 212 -8.29 16.87 -7.52
CA GLY A 212 -8.03 18.11 -6.77
C GLY A 212 -6.83 18.89 -7.30
N ASP A 213 -6.44 19.90 -6.53
CA ASP A 213 -5.24 20.70 -6.80
C ASP A 213 -3.96 20.00 -6.27
N THR A 214 -2.84 20.73 -6.24
CA THR A 214 -1.54 20.21 -5.81
C THR A 214 -1.43 19.94 -4.30
N SER A 215 -2.46 20.24 -3.50
CA SER A 215 -2.42 20.12 -2.03
C SER A 215 -2.62 18.68 -1.52
N ASP A 216 -3.37 17.86 -2.25
CA ASP A 216 -3.70 16.48 -1.86
C ASP A 216 -3.46 15.51 -3.04
N LEU A 217 -2.32 14.81 -3.00
CA LEU A 217 -1.94 13.83 -4.02
C LEU A 217 -2.25 12.39 -3.61
N THR A 218 -3.17 12.19 -2.67
CA THR A 218 -3.54 10.86 -2.20
C THR A 218 -4.70 10.23 -2.99
N LYS A 219 -5.42 11.04 -3.78
CA LYS A 219 -6.56 10.62 -4.60
C LYS A 219 -6.14 10.51 -6.06
N VAL A 220 -5.80 9.30 -6.50
CA VAL A 220 -5.50 9.00 -7.90
C VAL A 220 -6.80 8.81 -8.67
N ALA A 221 -6.99 9.62 -9.70
CA ALA A 221 -8.11 9.51 -10.61
C ALA A 221 -7.78 8.59 -11.79
N ALA A 222 -6.54 8.67 -12.30
CA ALA A 222 -6.05 7.82 -13.37
C ALA A 222 -4.53 7.84 -13.48
N ILE A 223 -4.00 6.86 -14.21
CA ILE A 223 -2.64 6.74 -14.66
C ILE A 223 -2.67 6.78 -16.18
N ILE A 224 -2.01 7.79 -16.74
CA ILE A 224 -1.91 7.98 -18.18
C ILE A 224 -0.66 7.27 -18.68
N HIS A 225 -0.84 6.39 -19.65
CA HIS A 225 0.24 5.82 -20.46
C HIS A 225 0.16 6.39 -21.87
N ALA A 226 1.31 6.84 -22.39
CA ALA A 226 1.38 7.23 -23.79
C ALA A 226 1.48 5.98 -24.68
N ASP A 227 0.85 6.04 -25.86
CA ASP A 227 1.01 5.04 -26.90
C ASP A 227 2.40 5.13 -27.56
N SER A 228 2.69 4.21 -28.49
CA SER A 228 3.95 4.16 -29.24
C SER A 228 4.24 5.40 -30.09
N SER A 229 3.25 6.28 -30.30
CA SER A 229 3.35 7.54 -31.02
C SER A 229 3.31 8.76 -30.10
N GLY A 230 3.29 8.55 -28.78
CA GLY A 230 3.23 9.59 -27.76
C GLY A 230 1.83 10.13 -27.48
N ASN A 231 0.76 9.61 -28.10
CA ASN A 231 -0.59 10.10 -27.79
C ASN A 231 -1.13 9.43 -26.54
N TYR A 232 -2.02 10.13 -25.84
CA TYR A 232 -2.76 9.57 -24.73
C TYR A 232 -4.18 10.13 -24.67
N SER A 233 -5.07 9.36 -24.04
CA SER A 233 -6.46 9.76 -23.79
C SER A 233 -6.97 9.01 -22.57
N VAL A 234 -7.63 9.73 -21.65
CA VAL A 234 -8.24 9.16 -20.46
C VAL A 234 -9.60 9.81 -20.19
N SER A 235 -10.58 9.01 -19.79
CA SER A 235 -11.89 9.51 -19.39
C SER A 235 -11.92 9.77 -17.89
N LEU A 236 -12.40 10.94 -17.51
CA LEU A 236 -12.42 11.40 -16.12
C LEU A 236 -13.79 11.96 -15.79
N ALA A 237 -14.25 11.79 -14.54
CA ALA A 237 -15.44 12.47 -14.05
C ALA A 237 -15.28 14.00 -14.15
N PRO A 238 -16.38 14.77 -14.12
CA PRO A 238 -16.28 16.22 -14.01
C PRO A 238 -15.58 16.62 -12.71
N GLY A 239 -14.56 17.47 -12.80
CA GLY A 239 -13.74 17.81 -11.65
C GLY A 239 -12.49 18.61 -12.00
N ILE A 240 -11.77 19.01 -10.95
CA ILE A 240 -10.44 19.62 -11.05
C ILE A 240 -9.42 18.51 -10.80
N TYR A 241 -8.39 18.46 -11.62
CA TYR A 241 -7.35 17.44 -11.54
C TYR A 241 -5.96 18.05 -11.64
N THR A 242 -4.99 17.40 -11.03
CA THR A 242 -3.57 17.74 -11.13
C THR A 242 -2.82 16.60 -11.82
N VAL A 243 -2.11 16.91 -12.90
CA VAL A 243 -1.28 15.97 -13.66
C VAL A 243 0.17 16.12 -13.22
N ARG A 244 0.85 15.01 -12.92
CA ARG A 244 2.28 14.98 -12.57
C ARG A 244 3.01 13.83 -13.28
N PRO A 245 4.34 13.93 -13.49
CA PRO A 245 5.13 12.77 -13.91
C PRO A 245 5.08 11.67 -12.84
N ALA A 246 5.01 10.41 -13.23
CA ALA A 246 5.29 9.30 -12.32
C ALA A 246 6.79 9.29 -11.97
N ILE A 247 7.14 9.02 -10.71
CA ILE A 247 8.52 9.07 -10.21
C ILE A 247 9.28 7.74 -10.49
N VAL A 248 9.26 7.23 -11.73
CA VAL A 248 10.12 6.11 -12.26
C VAL A 248 10.85 6.39 -13.61
N GLY A 249 12.18 6.23 -13.68
CA GLY A 249 13.04 6.49 -14.86
C GLY A 249 14.04 7.67 -14.81
N ILE A 250 14.57 8.06 -15.97
CA ILE A 250 15.31 9.31 -16.24
C ILE A 250 14.39 10.25 -17.03
N GLY A 251 14.54 11.57 -16.88
CA GLY A 251 13.67 12.54 -17.58
C GLY A 251 12.28 12.71 -16.95
N TYR A 252 12.24 12.93 -15.63
CA TYR A 252 11.00 13.36 -14.94
C TYR A 252 10.71 14.84 -15.07
N MET A 253 11.66 15.57 -15.63
CA MET A 253 11.57 17.01 -15.72
C MET A 253 10.68 17.32 -16.91
N SER A 254 9.48 17.81 -16.61
CA SER A 254 8.61 18.42 -17.59
C SER A 254 8.38 19.85 -17.16
N LYS A 255 8.60 20.80 -18.07
CA LYS A 255 8.28 22.22 -17.83
C LYS A 255 6.77 22.46 -17.73
N ASP A 256 5.99 21.54 -18.30
CA ASP A 256 4.53 21.64 -18.38
C ASP A 256 3.85 21.04 -17.14
N LEU A 257 4.60 20.33 -16.28
CA LEU A 257 4.05 19.67 -15.10
C LEU A 257 4.71 20.17 -13.79
N PRO A 258 3.96 20.27 -12.67
CA PRO A 258 2.55 19.89 -12.52
C PRO A 258 1.58 20.83 -13.25
N ALA A 259 0.53 20.27 -13.84
CA ALA A 259 -0.55 21.03 -14.50
C ALA A 259 -1.89 20.77 -13.82
N THR A 260 -2.68 21.83 -13.62
CA THR A 260 -4.08 21.70 -13.19
C THR A 260 -5.01 21.79 -14.39
N VAL A 261 -5.91 20.82 -14.54
CA VAL A 261 -6.93 20.78 -15.59
C VAL A 261 -8.33 20.69 -14.98
N THR A 262 -9.32 21.27 -15.65
CA THR A 262 -10.73 21.17 -15.25
C THR A 262 -11.50 20.40 -16.31
N ILE A 263 -12.01 19.23 -15.94
CA ILE A 263 -12.83 18.38 -16.80
C ILE A 263 -14.30 18.73 -16.57
N LYS A 264 -15.01 19.02 -17.66
CA LYS A 264 -16.47 19.15 -17.67
C LYS A 264 -17.09 17.94 -18.36
N SER A 265 -18.34 17.63 -18.00
CA SER A 265 -19.08 16.52 -18.59
C SER A 265 -19.12 16.61 -20.12
N GLY A 266 -18.74 15.53 -20.80
CA GLY A 266 -18.73 15.41 -22.26
C GLY A 266 -17.72 16.33 -22.99
N SER A 267 -16.86 17.04 -22.27
CA SER A 267 -15.85 17.92 -22.87
C SER A 267 -14.50 17.22 -23.01
N THR A 268 -13.73 17.62 -24.02
CA THR A 268 -12.33 17.21 -24.18
C THR A 268 -11.40 18.36 -23.80
N VAL A 269 -10.45 18.09 -22.92
CA VAL A 269 -9.36 18.99 -22.54
C VAL A 269 -8.06 18.45 -23.13
N ILE A 270 -7.30 19.32 -23.80
CA ILE A 270 -6.01 18.97 -24.38
C ILE A 270 -4.87 19.46 -23.48
N LEU A 271 -3.96 18.57 -23.11
CA LEU A 271 -2.72 18.87 -22.40
C LEU A 271 -1.55 18.17 -23.11
N ASN A 272 -0.72 18.92 -23.84
CA ASN A 272 0.53 18.36 -24.36
C ASN A 272 1.60 18.41 -23.28
N ILE A 273 2.48 17.40 -23.26
CA ILE A 273 3.49 17.25 -22.22
C ILE A 273 4.86 17.10 -22.88
N ASP A 274 5.75 18.04 -22.61
CA ASP A 274 7.15 18.02 -23.03
C ASP A 274 8.01 17.44 -21.91
N VAL A 275 8.74 16.36 -22.20
CA VAL A 275 9.62 15.65 -21.28
C VAL A 275 11.07 15.94 -21.66
N ASP A 276 11.78 16.65 -20.78
CA ASP A 276 13.21 16.88 -20.91
C ASP A 276 13.98 15.69 -20.31
N THR A 277 14.80 15.05 -21.14
CA THR A 277 15.64 13.92 -20.70
C THR A 277 16.87 14.40 -19.92
N GLY A 278 17.25 15.68 -20.04
CA GLY A 278 18.50 16.23 -19.53
C GLY A 278 19.74 15.86 -20.36
N ILE A 279 19.58 15.15 -21.48
CA ILE A 279 20.67 14.86 -22.42
C ILE A 279 21.06 16.15 -23.15
N ARG A 280 22.36 16.42 -23.20
CA ARG A 280 23.01 17.62 -23.76
C ARG A 280 24.41 17.28 -24.28
#